data_AF-A0A1E2RYQ0-F1
#
_entry.id   AF-A0A1E2RYQ0-F1
#
_cell.length_a   1.000
_cell.length_b   1.000
_cell.length_c   1.000
_cell.angle_alpha   90.00
_cell.angle_beta   90.00
_cell.angle_gamma   90.00
#
_symmetry.space_group_name_H-M   'P 1'
#
loop_
_entity.id
_entity.type
_entity.pdbx_description
1 polymer ?
#
loop_
_entity_poly.entity_id
_entity_poly.type
_entity_poly.pdbx_seq_one_letter_code
_entity_poly.pdbx_strand_id
1 'polypeptide(L)'
;MSAAVASGTLLGNATRAEVIWLVVGFAAQMMFAMRFLIQWVYTERARESVVPEAFWYFSLVGGLMLLTYAVYRGDPVFILGQAMGLVVYSRNLYFIWTRKAELRSASPEK
;
A
#
# COMPACT_ATOMS: atom_id res chain seq x y z
N MET A 1 -8.34 -37.65 -4.58
CA MET A 1 -9.75 -37.76 -4.16
C MET A 1 -9.86 -37.08 -2.81
N SER A 2 -10.15 -35.78 -2.73
CA SER A 2 -11.41 -35.05 -3.00
C SER A 2 -12.06 -34.64 -1.67
N ALA A 3 -12.70 -33.46 -1.69
CA ALA A 3 -13.42 -32.74 -0.63
C ALA A 3 -12.51 -31.90 0.30
N ALA A 4 -12.62 -30.58 0.39
CA ALA A 4 -13.66 -29.68 -0.07
C ALA A 4 -13.11 -28.28 -0.33
N VAL A 5 -13.58 -27.70 -1.42
CA VAL A 5 -13.68 -26.26 -1.64
C VAL A 5 -14.46 -25.67 -0.45
N ALA A 6 -13.74 -25.12 0.53
CA ALA A 6 -14.34 -24.36 1.62
C ALA A 6 -14.61 -22.92 1.15
N SER A 7 -15.52 -22.80 0.19
CA SER A 7 -16.22 -21.54 -0.08
C SER A 7 -17.26 -21.33 1.03
N GLY A 8 -17.18 -20.17 1.70
CA GLY A 8 -18.29 -19.63 2.49
C GLY A 8 -18.17 -19.84 4.00
N THR A 9 -17.49 -18.94 4.70
CA THR A 9 -18.11 -17.88 5.53
C THR A 9 -17.01 -17.29 6.44
N LEU A 10 -16.32 -16.22 6.02
CA LEU A 10 -15.25 -15.59 6.81
C LEU A 10 -15.72 -15.10 8.20
N LEU A 11 -17.03 -14.93 8.39
CA LEU A 11 -17.64 -14.42 9.63
C LEU A 11 -18.55 -15.44 10.33
N GLY A 12 -18.74 -16.64 9.77
CA GLY A 12 -19.82 -17.56 10.19
C GLY A 12 -19.52 -18.33 11.48
N ASN A 13 -18.24 -18.53 11.78
CA ASN A 13 -17.74 -19.26 12.96
C ASN A 13 -16.47 -18.63 13.54
N ALA A 14 -16.26 -17.33 13.31
CA ALA A 14 -15.09 -16.65 13.86
C ALA A 14 -15.18 -16.60 15.39
N THR A 15 -14.19 -17.14 16.09
CA THR A 15 -14.08 -17.04 17.54
C THR A 15 -13.96 -15.58 17.95
N ARG A 16 -14.39 -15.24 19.17
CA ARG A 16 -14.21 -13.87 19.70
C ARG A 16 -12.74 -13.42 19.64
N ALA A 17 -11.81 -14.35 19.83
CA ALA A 17 -10.38 -14.10 19.73
C ALA A 17 -9.98 -13.70 18.30
N GLU A 18 -10.45 -14.40 17.27
CA GLU A 18 -10.17 -14.07 15.86
C GLU A 18 -10.69 -12.68 15.49
N VAL A 19 -11.91 -12.32 15.93
CA VAL A 19 -12.47 -10.98 15.69
C VAL A 19 -11.61 -9.89 16.34
N ILE A 20 -11.13 -10.12 17.58
CA ILE A 20 -10.22 -9.18 18.26
C ILE A 20 -8.94 -8.99 17.46
N TRP A 21 -8.32 -10.08 16.99
CA TRP A 21 -7.09 -10.01 16.20
C TRP A 21 -7.29 -9.35 14.83
N LEU A 22 -8.44 -9.54 14.19
CA LEU A 22 -8.80 -8.81 12.97
C LEU A 22 -8.87 -7.30 13.22
N VAL A 23 -9.53 -6.88 14.30
CA VAL A 23 -9.63 -5.45 14.66
C VAL A 23 -8.24 -4.87 14.94
N VAL A 24 -7.41 -5.58 15.71
CA VAL A 24 -6.01 -5.16 15.97
C VAL A 24 -5.23 -5.05 14.67
N GLY A 25 -5.38 -6.03 13.76
CA GLY A 25 -4.75 -6.05 12.46
C GLY A 25 -5.15 -4.84 11.60
N PHE A 26 -6.45 -4.55 11.49
CA PHE A 26 -6.92 -3.39 10.74
C PHE A 26 -6.51 -2.06 11.36
N ALA A 27 -6.49 -1.95 12.69
CA ALA A 27 -5.98 -0.77 13.38
C ALA A 27 -4.48 -0.57 13.11
N ALA A 28 -3.69 -1.64 13.11
CA ALA A 28 -2.29 -1.60 12.73
C ALA A 28 -2.12 -1.15 11.26
N GLN A 29 -2.90 -1.71 10.34
CA GLN A 29 -2.89 -1.27 8.93
C GLN A 29 -3.22 0.22 8.78
N MET A 30 -4.21 0.72 9.52
CA MET A 30 -4.55 2.14 9.53
C MET A 30 -3.38 3.01 10.01
N MET A 31 -2.71 2.60 11.10
CA MET A 31 -1.53 3.31 11.62
C MET A 31 -0.36 3.31 10.63
N PHE A 32 -0.14 2.21 9.91
CA PHE A 32 0.87 2.13 8.85
C PHE A 32 0.51 3.03 7.67
N ALA A 33 -0.75 3.01 7.22
CA ALA A 33 -1.24 3.88 6.15
C ALA A 33 -1.12 5.36 6.51
N MET A 34 -1.39 5.72 7.77
CA MET A 34 -1.29 7.10 8.27
C MET A 34 0.09 7.71 8.07
N ARG A 35 1.17 6.90 8.10
CA ARG A 35 2.54 7.41 7.85
C ARG A 35 2.66 8.06 6.48
N PHE A 36 2.02 7.48 5.47
CA PHE A 36 2.02 8.04 4.12
C PHE A 36 1.07 9.23 4.00
N LEU A 37 -0.06 9.22 4.71
CA LEU A 37 -0.98 10.36 4.73
C LEU A 37 -0.35 11.60 5.39
N ILE A 38 0.33 11.41 6.52
CA ILE A 38 1.09 12.47 7.20
C ILE A 38 2.22 12.98 6.29
N GLN A 39 2.97 12.07 5.65
CA GLN A 39 4.00 12.45 4.70
C GLN A 39 3.43 13.26 3.54
N TRP A 40 2.29 12.88 3.00
CA TRP A 40 1.61 13.64 1.95
C TRP A 40 1.30 15.05 2.44
N VAL A 41 0.58 15.20 3.55
CA VAL A 41 0.23 16.51 4.13
C VAL A 41 1.49 17.37 4.33
N TYR A 42 2.58 16.77 4.81
CA TYR A 42 3.84 17.47 5.00
C TYR A 42 4.46 17.93 3.69
N THR A 43 4.56 17.07 2.67
CA THR A 43 5.10 17.45 1.36
C THR A 43 4.25 18.47 0.61
N GLU A 44 2.93 18.42 0.76
CA GLU A 44 2.03 19.43 0.20
C GLU A 44 2.28 20.80 0.85
N ARG A 45 2.45 20.82 2.17
CA ARG A 45 2.73 22.03 2.94
C ARG A 45 4.13 22.60 2.68
N ALA A 46 5.13 21.74 2.48
CA ALA A 46 6.52 22.12 2.24
C ALA A 46 6.85 22.36 0.75
N ARG A 47 5.99 21.93 -0.19
CA ARG A 47 6.21 21.93 -1.65
C ARG A 47 7.48 21.20 -2.13
N GLU A 48 8.15 20.46 -1.26
CA GLU A 48 9.35 19.69 -1.53
C GLU A 48 9.07 18.19 -1.37
N SER A 49 9.57 17.38 -2.32
CA SER A 49 9.47 15.92 -2.23
C SER A 49 10.70 15.39 -1.50
N VAL A 50 10.57 15.16 -0.20
CA VAL A 50 11.69 14.80 0.69
C VAL A 50 12.12 13.34 0.52
N VAL A 51 11.29 12.48 -0.09
CA VAL A 51 11.52 11.02 -0.14
C VAL A 51 12.19 10.60 -1.46
N PRO A 52 13.31 9.84 -1.41
CA PRO A 52 14.00 9.38 -2.62
C PRO A 52 13.14 8.51 -3.53
N GLU A 53 13.31 8.63 -4.84
CA GLU A 53 12.57 7.82 -5.84
C GLU A 53 12.77 6.30 -5.64
N ALA A 54 13.98 5.89 -5.28
CA ALA A 54 14.29 4.48 -5.00
C ALA A 54 13.38 3.89 -3.90
N PHE A 55 13.05 4.67 -2.86
CA PHE A 55 12.14 4.24 -1.81
C PHE A 55 10.78 3.82 -2.38
N TRP A 56 10.24 4.57 -3.34
CA TRP A 56 8.94 4.28 -3.94
C TRP A 56 8.98 3.04 -4.83
N TYR A 57 10.08 2.82 -5.58
CA TYR A 57 10.27 1.59 -6.37
C TYR A 57 10.37 0.35 -5.49
N PHE A 58 11.22 0.38 -4.45
CA PHE A 58 11.33 -0.74 -3.52
C PHE A 58 10.02 -1.01 -2.77
N SER A 59 9.28 0.04 -2.42
CA SER A 59 7.94 -0.09 -1.80
C SER A 59 6.93 -0.72 -2.76
N LEU A 60 6.93 -0.35 -4.04
CA LEU A 60 6.04 -0.91 -5.05
C LEU A 60 6.33 -2.40 -5.27
N VAL A 61 7.59 -2.76 -5.50
CA VAL A 61 8.00 -4.15 -5.76
C VAL A 61 7.78 -5.01 -4.52
N GLY A 62 8.25 -4.57 -3.35
CA GLY A 62 8.05 -5.28 -2.09
C GLY A 62 6.56 -5.40 -1.72
N GLY A 63 5.79 -4.34 -1.95
CA GLY A 63 4.34 -4.32 -1.76
C GLY A 63 3.61 -5.33 -2.65
N LEU A 64 4.00 -5.45 -3.92
CA LEU A 64 3.45 -6.44 -4.84
C LEU A 64 3.77 -7.86 -4.38
N MET A 65 5.04 -8.13 -4.03
CA MET A 65 5.45 -9.44 -3.51
C MET A 65 4.65 -9.83 -2.27
N LEU A 66 4.50 -8.90 -1.32
CA LEU A 66 3.75 -9.12 -0.09
C LEU A 66 2.24 -9.23 -0.32
N LEU A 67 1.67 -8.48 -1.28
CA LEU A 67 0.27 -8.62 -1.65
C LEU A 67 0.00 -10.00 -2.26
N THR A 68 0.85 -10.46 -3.19
CA THR A 68 0.76 -11.81 -3.76
C THR A 68 0.86 -12.87 -2.65
N TYR A 69 1.78 -12.69 -1.72
CA TYR A 69 1.91 -13.57 -0.56
C TYR A 69 0.66 -13.54 0.34
N ALA A 70 0.09 -12.37 0.63
CA ALA A 70 -1.09 -12.21 1.46
C ALA A 70 -2.34 -12.85 0.81
N VAL A 71 -2.49 -12.73 -0.51
CA VAL A 71 -3.53 -13.41 -1.29
C VAL A 71 -3.35 -14.93 -1.20
N TYR A 72 -2.13 -15.43 -1.39
CA TYR A 72 -1.83 -16.86 -1.22
C TYR A 72 -2.15 -17.37 0.19
N ARG A 73 -1.92 -16.54 1.22
CA ARG A 73 -2.22 -16.86 2.62
C ARG A 73 -3.68 -16.66 3.01
N GLY A 74 -4.49 -16.02 2.16
CA GLY A 74 -5.87 -15.67 2.48
C GLY A 74 -6.01 -14.71 3.67
N ASP A 75 -5.03 -13.82 3.89
CA ASP A 75 -5.04 -12.86 5.02
C ASP A 75 -5.71 -11.54 4.58
N PRO A 76 -6.98 -11.30 4.95
CA PRO A 76 -7.71 -10.12 4.49
C PRO A 76 -7.14 -8.80 5.03
N VAL A 77 -6.54 -8.82 6.23
CA VAL A 77 -5.93 -7.62 6.83
C VAL A 77 -4.70 -7.24 6.02
N PHE A 78 -3.85 -8.21 5.70
CA PHE A 78 -2.61 -7.94 4.99
C PHE A 78 -2.85 -7.62 3.52
N ILE A 79 -3.85 -8.26 2.90
CA ILE A 79 -4.30 -7.93 1.52
C ILE A 79 -4.75 -6.47 1.45
N LEU A 80 -5.64 -6.02 2.35
CA LEU A 80 -6.14 -4.65 2.34
C LEU A 80 -4.99 -3.65 2.54
N GLY A 81 -4.11 -3.94 3.49
CA GLY A 81 -2.92 -3.14 3.77
C GLY A 81 -2.04 -2.92 2.55
N GLN A 82 -1.63 -4.01 1.90
CA GLN A 82 -0.71 -3.94 0.77
C GLN A 82 -1.38 -3.39 -0.48
N ALA A 83 -2.66 -3.68 -0.71
CA ALA A 83 -3.41 -3.06 -1.81
C ALA A 83 -3.47 -1.53 -1.66
N MET A 84 -3.77 -1.02 -0.46
CA MET A 84 -3.77 0.42 -0.19
C MET A 84 -2.36 1.04 -0.35
N GLY A 85 -1.32 0.35 0.16
CA GLY A 85 0.07 0.77 -0.01
C GLY A 85 0.45 0.93 -1.48
N LEU A 86 0.10 -0.04 -2.34
CA LEU A 86 0.41 0.00 -3.77
C LEU A 86 -0.20 1.21 -4.49
N VAL A 87 -1.41 1.62 -4.13
CA VAL A 87 -2.04 2.84 -4.68
C VAL A 87 -1.20 4.06 -4.34
N VAL A 88 -0.76 4.18 -3.08
CA VAL A 88 0.07 5.30 -2.62
C VAL A 88 1.42 5.31 -3.33
N TYR A 89 2.09 4.16 -3.45
CA TYR A 89 3.42 4.07 -4.08
C TYR A 89 3.35 4.43 -5.57
N SER A 90 2.34 3.90 -6.27
CA SER A 90 2.11 4.19 -7.69
C SER A 90 1.80 5.66 -7.94
N ARG A 91 0.93 6.26 -7.11
CA ARG A 91 0.59 7.69 -7.19
C ARG A 91 1.83 8.57 -7.01
N ASN A 92 2.66 8.29 -6.00
CA ASN A 92 3.87 9.07 -5.76
C ASN A 92 4.86 8.96 -6.91
N LEU A 93 5.04 7.76 -7.47
CA LEU A 93 5.91 7.57 -8.63
C LEU A 93 5.39 8.33 -9.86
N TYR A 94 4.07 8.31 -10.12
CA TYR A 94 3.45 9.09 -11.20
C TYR A 94 3.80 10.58 -11.10
N PHE A 95 3.65 11.19 -9.92
CA PHE A 95 3.97 12.61 -9.74
C PHE A 95 5.46 12.94 -9.95
N ILE A 96 6.36 12.06 -9.53
CA ILE A 96 7.81 12.22 -9.77
C ILE A 96 8.08 12.23 -11.29
N TRP A 97 7.46 11.32 -12.03
CA TRP A 97 7.63 11.21 -13.48
C TRP A 97 7.08 12.43 -14.22
N THR A 98 5.89 12.90 -13.87
CA THR A 98 5.28 14.10 -14.46
C THR A 98 6.14 15.33 -14.22
N ARG A 99 6.59 15.57 -12.99
CA ARG A 99 7.46 16.72 -12.67
C ARG A 99 8.79 16.68 -13.43
N LYS A 100 9.40 15.50 -13.60
CA LYS A 100 10.61 15.35 -14.42
C LYS A 100 10.36 15.65 -15.90
N ALA A 101 9.19 15.32 -16.44
CA ALA A 101 8.83 15.62 -17.83
C ALA A 101 8.68 17.13 -18.05
N GLU A 102 7.99 17.83 -17.15
CA GLU A 102 7.82 19.29 -17.18
C GLU A 102 9.17 20.01 -17.14
N LEU A 103 10.07 19.62 -16.24
CA LEU A 103 11.41 20.20 -16.14
C LEU A 103 12.25 20.00 -17.41
N ARG A 104 12.11 18.84 -18.07
CA ARG A 104 12.78 18.59 -19.36
C ARG A 104 12.25 19.49 -20.47
N SER A 105 10.94 19.76 -20.51
CA SER A 105 10.34 20.66 -21.51
C SER A 105 10.61 22.15 -21.24
N ALA A 106 10.87 22.52 -19.98
CA ALA A 106 11.11 23.91 -19.57
C ALA A 106 12.59 24.34 -19.69
N SER A 107 13.52 23.39 -19.87
CA SER A 107 14.89 23.71 -20.24
C SER A 107 14.92 24.01 -21.74
N PRO A 108 15.23 25.25 -22.18
CA PRO A 108 15.56 25.47 -23.57
C PRO A 108 16.76 24.58 -23.88
N GLU A 109 16.68 23.89 -25.01
CA GLU A 109 17.78 23.13 -25.61
C GLU A 109 19.07 23.98 -25.53
N LYS A 110 20.13 23.41 -24.92
CA LYS A 110 21.46 24.03 -24.94
C LYS A 110 22.07 23.92 -26.33
#